data_AF-A0A2P7QSX1-F1
#
_entry.id   AF-A0A2P7QSX1-F1
#
_cell.length_a   1.000
_cell.length_b   1.000
_cell.length_c   1.000
_cell.angle_alpha   90.00
_cell.angle_beta   90.00
_cell.angle_gamma   90.00
#
_symmetry.space_group_name_H-M   'P 1'
#
loop_
_entity.id
_entity.type
_entity.pdbx_description
1 polymer ?
#
loop_
_entity_poly.entity_id
_entity_poly.type
_entity_poly.pdbx_seq_one_letter_code
_entity_poly.pdbx_strand_id
1 'polypeptide(L)'
;MFATADGGRRGPAYPGWGCACMLSKAEPLVGYDALPFLDDGDLLPGENRRLGFYFLSHEDAVPLMREAGRFYLWEGGFIGEATVIDGS
;
A
#
# COMPACT_ATOMS: atom_id res chain seq x y z
N MET A 1 1.90 -5.75 5.41
CA MET A 1 3.31 -5.52 4.99
C MET A 1 4.02 -6.86 4.95
N PHE A 2 5.00 -7.03 4.05
CA PHE A 2 5.86 -8.21 4.09
C PHE A 2 6.87 -8.11 5.24
N ALA A 3 7.35 -9.24 5.73
CA ALA A 3 8.44 -9.26 6.69
C ALA A 3 9.71 -8.71 6.03
N THR A 4 10.64 -8.16 6.82
CA THR A 4 11.91 -7.65 6.29
C THR A 4 12.70 -8.74 5.53
N ALA A 5 12.63 -10.00 5.99
CA ALA A 5 13.27 -11.14 5.33
C ALA A 5 12.69 -11.43 3.93
N ASP A 6 11.45 -11.02 3.67
CA ASP A 6 10.72 -11.27 2.41
C ASP A 6 10.72 -10.05 1.48
N GLY A 7 11.59 -9.06 1.74
CA GLY A 7 11.67 -7.82 0.97
C GLY A 7 10.78 -6.69 1.48
N GLY A 8 10.16 -6.85 2.65
CA GLY A 8 9.47 -5.77 3.36
C GLY A 8 10.41 -4.66 3.80
N ARG A 9 9.84 -3.60 4.39
CA ARG A 9 10.63 -2.45 4.86
C ARG A 9 11.66 -2.87 5.92
N ARG A 10 12.79 -2.14 5.96
CA ARG A 10 13.88 -2.33 6.95
C ARG A 10 13.54 -1.79 8.35
N GLY A 11 12.43 -1.07 8.47
CA GLY A 11 11.93 -0.52 9.72
C GLY A 11 10.45 -0.20 9.62
N PRO A 12 9.85 0.31 10.70
CA PRO A 12 8.44 0.66 10.74
C PRO A 12 8.03 1.72 9.72
N ALA A 13 6.77 1.67 9.31
CA ALA A 13 6.10 2.84 8.77
C ALA A 13 5.54 3.69 9.88
N TYR A 14 6.00 4.93 9.96
CA TYR A 14 5.52 5.92 10.91
C TYR A 14 4.32 6.67 10.33
N PRO A 15 3.45 7.25 11.19
CA PRO A 15 2.37 8.13 10.74
C PRO A 15 2.87 9.21 9.76
N GLY A 16 2.09 9.44 8.70
CA GLY A 16 2.47 10.33 7.59
C GLY A 16 3.33 9.68 6.50
N TRP A 17 3.68 8.40 6.62
CA TRP A 17 4.33 7.65 5.55
C TRP A 17 3.42 7.56 4.31
N GLY A 18 4.03 7.68 3.14
CA GLY A 18 3.39 7.46 1.84
C GLY A 18 4.24 6.53 0.97
N CYS A 19 3.58 5.86 0.03
CA CYS A 19 4.25 4.99 -0.94
C CYS A 19 3.45 4.90 -2.24
N ALA A 20 4.10 4.42 -3.30
CA ALA A 20 3.41 4.10 -4.54
C ALA A 20 2.64 2.78 -4.37
N CYS A 21 1.40 2.76 -4.85
CA CYS A 21 0.55 1.58 -4.91
C CYS A 21 0.44 1.09 -6.35
N MET A 22 0.85 -0.15 -6.58
CA MET A 22 0.94 -0.78 -7.90
C MET A 22 -0.24 -1.73 -8.11
N LEU A 23 -0.92 -1.66 -9.25
CA LEU A 23 -2.01 -2.59 -9.59
C LEU A 23 -1.48 -3.98 -9.98
N SER A 24 -0.23 -4.05 -10.45
CA SER A 24 0.41 -5.27 -10.92
C SER A 24 1.89 -5.27 -10.57
N LYS A 25 2.51 -6.47 -10.60
CA LYS A 25 3.96 -6.65 -10.51
C LYS A 25 4.64 -6.71 -11.89
N ALA A 26 3.88 -6.64 -12.98
CA ALA A 26 4.38 -6.75 -14.35
C ALA A 26 4.88 -5.40 -14.90
N GLU A 27 5.87 -5.46 -15.79
CA GLU A 27 6.41 -4.27 -16.48
C GLU A 27 5.51 -3.84 -17.66
N PRO A 28 5.39 -2.52 -17.93
CA PRO A 28 5.96 -1.42 -17.14
C PRO A 28 5.24 -1.24 -15.81
N LEU A 29 6.00 -0.99 -14.73
CA LEU A 29 5.41 -0.67 -13.43
C LEU A 29 4.62 0.65 -13.49
N VAL A 30 3.33 0.59 -13.16
CA VAL A 30 2.44 1.75 -13.03
C VAL A 30 1.94 1.82 -11.60
N GLY A 31 2.23 2.93 -10.92
CA GLY A 31 1.91 3.15 -9.52
C GLY A 31 1.21 4.47 -9.28
N TYR A 32 0.42 4.51 -8.21
CA TYR A 32 -0.29 5.69 -7.75
C TYR A 32 0.14 6.02 -6.33
N ASP A 33 0.56 7.27 -6.10
CA ASP A 33 0.98 7.69 -4.77
C ASP A 33 -0.19 7.70 -3.79
N ALA A 34 0.04 7.13 -2.61
CA ALA A 34 -0.94 7.05 -1.55
C ALA A 34 -0.34 7.24 -0.16
N LEU A 35 -1.16 7.72 0.77
CA LEU A 35 -0.90 7.73 2.20
C LEU A 35 -1.83 6.73 2.90
N PRO A 36 -1.30 5.65 3.50
CA PRO A 36 -2.05 4.82 4.43
C PRO A 36 -2.33 5.59 5.73
N PHE A 37 -3.55 5.52 6.25
CA PHE A 37 -3.92 6.11 7.53
C PHE A 37 -3.50 5.19 8.67
N LEU A 38 -2.33 5.43 9.25
CA LEU A 38 -1.77 4.63 10.35
C LEU A 38 -2.29 5.04 11.74
N ASP A 39 -3.16 6.04 11.81
CA ASP A 39 -3.58 6.71 13.05
C ASP A 39 -2.35 7.05 13.92
N ASP A 40 -2.37 6.70 15.21
CA ASP A 40 -1.28 6.97 16.16
C ASP A 40 -0.26 5.82 16.28
N GLY A 41 -0.35 4.80 15.42
CA GLY A 41 0.42 3.57 15.58
C GLY A 41 1.25 3.18 14.35
N ASP A 42 2.54 2.93 14.55
CA ASP A 42 3.42 2.43 13.51
C ASP A 42 2.89 1.14 12.87
N LEU A 43 3.14 0.95 11.56
CA LEU A 43 2.92 -0.31 10.87
C LEU A 43 4.26 -1.05 10.75
N LEU A 44 4.35 -2.22 11.39
CA LEU A 44 5.60 -2.98 11.43
C LEU A 44 5.78 -3.84 10.15
N PRO A 45 7.02 -4.14 9.74
CA PRO A 45 7.26 -5.19 8.75
C PRO A 45 6.63 -6.52 9.18
N GLY A 46 5.98 -7.20 8.25
CA GLY A 46 5.25 -8.45 8.48
C GLY A 46 3.84 -8.29 9.06
N GLU A 47 3.44 -7.08 9.45
CA GLU A 47 2.14 -6.84 10.05
C GLU A 47 1.00 -6.85 9.03
N ASN A 48 -0.13 -7.45 9.42
CA ASN A 48 -1.40 -7.35 8.72
C ASN A 48 -2.36 -6.45 9.50
N ARG A 49 -2.81 -5.35 8.87
CA ARG A 49 -3.71 -4.37 9.48
C ARG A 49 -4.72 -3.87 8.44
N ARG A 50 -5.96 -3.63 8.87
CA ARG A 50 -6.97 -2.91 8.08
C ARG A 50 -6.68 -1.41 8.18
N LEU A 51 -6.49 -0.77 7.04
CA LEU A 51 -6.12 0.65 6.94
C LEU A 51 -6.99 1.35 5.90
N GLY A 52 -7.28 2.63 6.13
CA GLY A 52 -7.74 3.51 5.06
C GLY A 52 -6.56 4.02 4.23
N PHE A 53 -6.85 4.43 2.99
CA PHE A 53 -5.84 4.96 2.07
C PHE A 53 -6.35 6.26 1.46
N TYR A 54 -5.48 7.27 1.42
CA TYR A 54 -5.67 8.48 0.63
C TYR A 54 -4.79 8.43 -0.61
N PHE A 55 -5.39 8.40 -1.80
CA PHE A 55 -4.66 8.46 -3.06
C PHE A 55 -4.58 9.90 -3.57
N LEU A 56 -3.38 10.34 -3.98
CA LEU A 56 -3.17 11.71 -4.45
C LEU A 56 -3.91 11.97 -5.77
N SER A 57 -3.90 10.99 -6.68
CA SER A 57 -4.69 10.98 -7.91
C SER A 57 -6.05 10.29 -7.66
N HIS A 58 -6.82 10.79 -6.69
CA HIS A 58 -8.03 10.12 -6.18
C HIS A 58 -8.99 9.62 -7.28
N GLU A 59 -9.37 10.51 -8.20
CA GLU A 59 -10.38 10.23 -9.25
C GLU A 59 -9.96 9.10 -10.18
N ASP A 60 -8.65 8.94 -10.43
CA ASP A 60 -8.13 7.90 -11.32
C ASP A 60 -7.79 6.62 -10.54
N ALA A 61 -7.09 6.76 -9.41
CA ALA A 61 -6.52 5.63 -8.68
C ALA A 61 -7.59 4.82 -7.94
N VAL A 62 -8.55 5.47 -7.28
CA VAL A 62 -9.51 4.76 -6.42
C VAL A 62 -10.41 3.80 -7.20
N PRO A 63 -11.00 4.18 -8.36
CA PRO A 63 -11.78 3.25 -9.16
C PRO A 63 -10.94 2.03 -9.59
N LEU A 64 -9.71 2.24 -10.06
CA LEU A 64 -8.82 1.18 -10.51
C LEU A 64 -8.43 0.22 -9.37
N MET A 65 -8.10 0.75 -8.19
CA MET A 65 -7.75 -0.08 -7.03
C MET A 65 -8.94 -0.92 -6.57
N ARG A 66 -10.15 -0.34 -6.57
CA ARG A 66 -11.39 -1.07 -6.23
C ARG A 66 -11.70 -2.15 -7.25
N GLU A 67 -11.62 -1.84 -8.54
CA GLU A 67 -11.85 -2.80 -9.62
C GLU A 67 -10.83 -3.97 -9.56
N ALA A 68 -9.56 -3.67 -9.29
CA ALA A 68 -8.53 -4.68 -9.16
C ALA A 68 -8.71 -5.58 -7.92
N GLY A 69 -9.34 -5.08 -6.85
CA GLY A 69 -9.57 -5.80 -5.60
C GLY A 69 -8.31 -6.09 -4.78
N ARG A 70 -7.12 -5.93 -5.37
CA ARG A 70 -5.81 -6.09 -4.73
C ARG A 70 -4.79 -5.17 -5.39
N PHE A 71 -3.89 -4.64 -4.59
CA PHE A 71 -2.74 -3.86 -5.05
C PHE A 71 -1.51 -4.10 -4.17
N TYR A 72 -0.36 -3.60 -4.61
CA TYR A 72 0.94 -3.82 -3.97
C TYR A 72 1.55 -2.50 -3.52
N LEU A 73 2.21 -2.50 -2.37
CA LEU A 73 2.93 -1.33 -1.86
C LEU A 73 4.38 -1.37 -2.38
N TRP A 74 4.89 -0.23 -2.83
CA TRP A 74 6.21 -0.12 -3.45
C TRP A 74 7.06 1.03 -2.87
N GLU A 75 8.30 0.72 -2.52
CA GLU A 75 9.32 1.67 -2.03
C GLU A 75 10.72 1.19 -2.49
N GLY A 76 11.03 1.34 -3.78
CA GLY A 76 12.24 0.75 -4.39
C GLY A 76 12.20 -0.78 -4.53
N GLY A 77 11.02 -1.37 -4.31
CA GLY A 77 10.74 -2.81 -4.30
C GLY A 77 9.35 -3.07 -3.70
N PHE A 78 8.78 -4.25 -3.91
CA PHE A 78 7.48 -4.61 -3.34
C PHE A 78 7.61 -4.93 -1.85
N ILE A 79 7.06 -4.06 -1.01
CA ILE A 79 7.19 -4.12 0.46
C ILE A 79 5.92 -4.64 1.16
N GLY A 80 4.86 -4.86 0.40
CA GLY A 80 3.61 -5.41 0.91
C GLY A 80 2.54 -5.50 -0.16
N GLU A 81 1.37 -5.96 0.26
CA GLU A 81 0.16 -5.99 -0.54
C GLU A 81 -1.05 -5.62 0.32
N ALA A 82 -2.12 -5.22 -0.35
CA ALA A 82 -3.39 -4.89 0.25
C ALA A 82 -4.51 -5.51 -0.58
N THR A 83 -5.49 -6.10 0.11
CA THR A 83 -6.76 -6.51 -0.50
C THR A 83 -7.80 -5.44 -0.17
N VAL A 84 -8.54 -4.98 -1.18
CA VAL A 84 -9.62 -4.04 -0.98
C VAL A 84 -10.79 -4.76 -0.34
N ILE A 85 -11.30 -4.19 0.74
CA ILE A 85 -12.53 -4.63 1.39
C ILE A 85 -13.53 -3.49 1.28
N ASP A 86 -14.70 -3.77 0.73
CA ASP A 86 -15.76 -2.78 0.68
C ASP A 86 -16.17 -2.41 2.10
N GLY A 87 -16.10 -1.12 2.42
CA GLY A 87 -16.69 -0.60 3.64
C GLY A 87 -18.20 -0.65 3.49
N SER A 88 -18.86 -1.53 4.25
CA SER A 88 -20.29 -1.43 4.55
C SER A 88 -20.63 -0.09 5.18
#